data_AF-P06181-F1
#
_entry.id   AF-P06181-F1
#
_cell.length_a   1.000
_cell.length_b   1.000
_cell.length_c   1.000
_cell.angle_alpha   90.00
_cell.angle_beta   90.00
_cell.angle_gamma   90.00
#
_symmetry.space_group_name_H-M   'P 1'
#
loop_
_entity.id
_entity.type
_entity.pdbx_description
1 polymer ?
#
loop_
_entity_poly.entity_id
_entity_poly.type
_entity_poly.pdbx_seq_one_letter_code
_entity_poly.pdbx_strand_id
1 'polypeptide(L)'
;MAFKQLFAAISLALLLSAANAAAVIEKRATCSNGKTVGDASCCAWFDVLDDIQQNLFHGGQCGAEAHESIRLVFHDSIAISPAMEAQGKFGGGGADGSIMIFDDIETAFHPNIGLDEIVKLQKPFVQKHGVTPGDFIAFAGRVALSNCPGAPQMNFFTGRAPATQPAPDGLVPEPFHTVDQIINRVNDAGEFDELELVWMLSAHSVAAVNDVDPTVQGLPFDSTPGIFDSQFFVETQLRGTAFPGSGGNQGEVESPLPGEIRIQSDHTIARDSRTACEWQSFVNNQSKLVDDFQFIFLALTQLGQDPNAMTDCSDVIPQSKPIPGNLPFSFFPAGKTIKDVEQACAETPFPTLTTLPGPETSVQRIPPPPGA
;
A
#
# COMPACT_ATOMS: atom_id res chain seq x y z
N MET A 1 -37.13 -42.12 35.77
CA MET A 1 -36.77 -41.70 34.41
C MET A 1 -36.44 -40.21 34.45
N ALA A 2 -35.36 -39.94 35.18
CA ALA A 2 -35.05 -38.74 35.92
C ALA A 2 -33.54 -38.76 36.19
N PHE A 3 -32.85 -37.62 36.17
CA PHE A 3 -31.62 -37.32 36.93
C PHE A 3 -31.27 -35.85 36.63
N LYS A 4 -31.58 -34.83 37.45
CA LYS A 4 -31.14 -34.46 38.82
C LYS A 4 -29.62 -34.18 38.95
N GLN A 5 -29.34 -33.08 39.66
CA GLN A 5 -28.11 -32.63 40.37
C GLN A 5 -27.19 -31.72 39.53
N LEU A 6 -26.98 -30.42 39.79
CA LEU A 6 -26.96 -29.58 41.00
C LEU A 6 -25.87 -29.97 42.01
N PHE A 7 -24.68 -29.39 41.83
CA PHE A 7 -23.60 -29.16 42.80
C PHE A 7 -22.67 -28.09 42.19
N ALA A 8 -21.93 -27.25 42.90
CA ALA A 8 -21.98 -26.62 44.22
C ALA A 8 -20.73 -25.70 44.23
N ALA A 9 -20.83 -24.57 44.92
CA ALA A 9 -19.81 -23.54 45.02
C ALA A 9 -18.46 -24.03 45.59
N ILE A 10 -17.35 -23.52 45.04
CA ILE A 10 -16.01 -23.43 45.67
C ILE A 10 -15.35 -22.15 45.11
N SER A 11 -15.36 -21.02 45.83
CA SER A 11 -14.38 -20.55 46.83
C SER A 11 -13.25 -19.67 46.26
N LEU A 12 -13.46 -18.36 46.39
CA LEU A 12 -12.55 -17.36 46.99
C LEU A 12 -11.05 -17.72 47.08
N ALA A 13 -10.18 -16.99 46.35
CA ALA A 13 -8.95 -16.38 46.87
C ALA A 13 -8.16 -15.65 45.76
N LEU A 14 -7.36 -14.66 46.19
CA LEU A 14 -6.27 -13.92 45.51
C LEU A 14 -6.70 -12.56 44.92
N LEU A 15 -6.80 -11.48 45.71
CA LEU A 15 -5.74 -10.68 46.36
C LEU A 15 -4.82 -9.93 45.37
N LEU A 16 -5.08 -8.62 45.28
CA LEU A 16 -4.14 -7.50 45.18
C LEU A 16 -2.90 -7.67 44.30
N SER A 17 -2.93 -7.03 43.12
CA SER A 17 -1.75 -6.45 42.48
C SER A 17 -2.11 -5.12 41.82
N ALA A 18 -2.55 -4.16 42.64
CA ALA A 18 -2.33 -2.74 42.34
C ALA A 18 -0.85 -2.45 42.62
N ALA A 19 0.02 -2.82 41.69
CA ALA A 19 1.45 -2.56 41.75
C ALA A 19 1.85 -1.70 40.55
N ASN A 20 2.06 -0.41 40.83
CA ASN A 20 2.96 0.50 40.12
C ASN A 20 3.04 0.33 38.60
N ALA A 21 2.18 1.05 37.87
CA ALA A 21 2.55 1.56 36.55
C ALA A 21 3.70 2.57 36.74
N ALA A 22 4.90 2.08 37.03
CA ALA A 22 6.11 2.83 36.77
C ALA A 22 6.14 3.00 35.25
N ALA A 23 6.02 4.24 34.77
CA ALA A 23 6.35 4.56 33.39
C ALA A 23 7.74 3.99 33.13
N VAL A 24 7.81 2.93 32.33
CA VAL A 24 9.07 2.45 31.78
C VAL A 24 9.56 3.63 30.94
N ILE A 25 10.53 4.37 31.48
CA ILE A 25 11.28 5.32 30.68
C ILE A 25 12.08 4.43 29.73
N GLU A 26 11.50 4.12 28.58
CA GLU A 26 12.27 3.55 27.49
C GLU A 26 13.43 4.51 27.23
N LYS A 27 14.65 4.01 27.45
CA LYS A 27 15.86 4.79 27.20
C LYS A 27 15.96 5.02 25.71
N ARG A 28 15.43 6.14 25.23
CA ARG A 28 15.61 6.60 23.86
C ARG A 28 17.09 6.93 23.62
N ALA A 29 17.58 6.60 22.43
CA ALA A 29 18.89 7.03 21.97
C ALA A 29 18.81 8.45 21.40
N THR A 30 19.93 9.20 21.43
CA THR A 30 20.06 10.49 20.74
C THR A 30 21.08 10.34 19.62
N CYS A 31 20.67 10.61 18.38
CA CYS A 31 21.50 10.51 17.20
C CYS A 31 22.45 11.73 17.07
N SER A 32 23.43 11.64 16.18
CA SER A 32 24.40 12.72 15.91
C SER A 32 23.74 14.03 15.42
N ASN A 33 22.57 13.93 14.78
CA ASN A 33 21.76 15.07 14.34
C ASN A 33 20.85 15.67 15.44
N GLY A 34 20.93 15.16 16.68
CA GLY A 34 20.14 15.62 17.83
C GLY A 34 18.71 15.09 17.91
N LYS A 35 18.26 14.26 16.94
CA LYS A 35 16.96 13.57 17.02
C LYS A 35 17.02 12.41 18.02
N THR A 36 15.86 12.06 18.59
CA THR A 36 15.75 10.92 19.52
C THR A 36 14.95 9.79 18.90
N VAL A 37 15.38 8.55 19.10
CA VAL A 37 14.78 7.34 18.53
C VAL A 37 14.65 6.24 19.59
N GLY A 38 13.75 5.28 19.37
CA GLY A 38 13.56 4.13 20.25
C GLY A 38 14.81 3.25 20.41
N ASP A 39 15.52 2.97 19.31
CA ASP A 39 16.75 2.18 19.29
C ASP A 39 17.91 2.92 18.59
N ALA A 40 19.13 2.80 19.11
CA ALA A 40 20.30 3.49 18.56
C ALA A 40 20.65 3.06 17.13
N SER A 41 20.29 1.84 16.72
CA SER A 41 20.44 1.35 15.35
C SER A 41 19.63 2.15 14.33
N CYS A 42 18.53 2.79 14.76
CA CYS A 42 17.70 3.62 13.90
C CYS A 42 18.39 4.92 13.46
N CYS A 43 19.45 5.36 14.15
CA CYS A 43 20.09 6.64 13.84
C CYS A 43 20.70 6.71 12.44
N ALA A 44 21.19 5.59 11.90
CA ALA A 44 21.77 5.54 10.55
C ALA A 44 20.73 5.84 9.46
N TRP A 45 19.46 5.57 9.72
CA TRP A 45 18.39 5.78 8.75
C TRP A 45 18.05 7.27 8.51
N PHE A 46 18.51 8.19 9.37
CA PHE A 46 18.42 9.61 9.06
C PHE A 46 19.34 10.02 7.90
N ASP A 47 20.53 9.41 7.79
CA ASP A 47 21.43 9.68 6.64
C ASP A 47 20.84 9.12 5.35
N VAL A 48 20.17 7.96 5.43
CA VAL A 48 19.41 7.37 4.31
C VAL A 48 18.24 8.30 3.93
N LEU A 49 17.48 8.78 4.93
CA LEU A 49 16.34 9.68 4.74
C LEU A 49 16.73 10.93 3.96
N ASP A 50 17.75 11.65 4.44
CA ASP A 50 18.19 12.91 3.84
C ASP A 50 18.65 12.69 2.39
N ASP A 51 19.34 11.58 2.12
CA ASP A 51 19.83 11.22 0.80
C ASP A 51 18.70 10.89 -0.19
N ILE A 52 17.75 10.03 0.19
CA ILE A 52 16.64 9.65 -0.72
C ILE A 52 15.62 10.78 -0.89
N GLN A 53 15.38 11.60 0.14
CA GLN A 53 14.53 12.78 0.01
C GLN A 53 15.08 13.76 -1.05
N GLN A 54 16.40 13.97 -1.06
CA GLN A 54 17.04 14.88 -2.00
C GLN A 54 17.23 14.24 -3.39
N ASN A 55 17.75 13.02 -3.45
CA ASN A 55 18.33 12.44 -4.66
C ASN A 55 17.48 11.34 -5.31
N LEU A 56 16.42 10.86 -4.65
CA LEU A 56 15.43 9.93 -5.23
C LEU A 56 14.07 10.62 -5.40
N PHE A 57 13.58 11.29 -4.35
CA PHE A 57 12.25 11.93 -4.34
C PHE A 57 12.26 13.43 -4.67
N HIS A 58 13.30 13.92 -5.35
CA HIS A 58 13.39 15.31 -5.88
C HIS A 58 13.01 16.41 -4.88
N GLY A 59 13.49 16.31 -3.64
CA GLY A 59 13.16 17.24 -2.56
C GLY A 59 11.85 16.92 -1.84
N GLY A 60 11.51 15.64 -1.71
CA GLY A 60 10.35 15.17 -0.92
C GLY A 60 9.01 15.28 -1.63
N GLN A 61 9.00 14.99 -2.93
CA GLN A 61 7.79 14.95 -3.75
C GLN A 61 7.07 13.60 -3.62
N CYS A 62 5.74 13.65 -3.70
CA CYS A 62 4.89 12.51 -4.02
C CYS A 62 4.71 12.49 -5.54
N GLY A 63 5.69 11.94 -6.24
CA GLY A 63 5.76 11.88 -7.70
C GLY A 63 6.09 10.46 -8.17
N ALA A 64 6.56 10.31 -9.42
CA ALA A 64 6.78 9.00 -10.04
C ALA A 64 7.65 8.06 -9.19
N GLU A 65 8.84 8.50 -8.75
CA GLU A 65 9.73 7.66 -7.94
C GLU A 65 9.11 7.29 -6.58
N ALA A 66 8.29 8.18 -6.00
CA ALA A 66 7.56 7.87 -4.77
C ALA A 66 6.50 6.77 -5.02
N HIS A 67 5.73 6.88 -6.10
CA HIS A 67 4.70 5.89 -6.47
C HIS A 67 5.33 4.53 -6.78
N GLU A 68 6.45 4.53 -7.51
CA GLU A 68 7.20 3.33 -7.84
C GLU A 68 7.81 2.66 -6.60
N SER A 69 8.36 3.44 -5.65
CA SER A 69 8.83 2.91 -4.36
C SER A 69 7.69 2.27 -3.54
N ILE A 70 6.48 2.83 -3.59
CA ILE A 70 5.30 2.26 -2.91
C ILE A 70 4.89 0.95 -3.58
N ARG A 71 4.81 0.93 -4.92
CA ARG A 71 4.53 -0.30 -5.68
C ARG A 71 5.56 -1.38 -5.38
N LEU A 72 6.84 -1.04 -5.38
CA LEU A 72 7.92 -2.01 -5.15
C LEU A 72 7.80 -2.72 -3.80
N VAL A 73 7.28 -2.06 -2.75
CA VAL A 73 7.01 -2.71 -1.46
C VAL A 73 6.05 -3.89 -1.61
N PHE A 74 4.94 -3.72 -2.33
CA PHE A 74 3.98 -4.80 -2.52
C PHE A 74 4.58 -5.95 -3.32
N HIS A 75 5.31 -5.64 -4.40
CA HIS A 75 5.88 -6.65 -5.29
C HIS A 75 7.03 -7.46 -4.67
N ASP A 76 7.82 -6.86 -3.77
CA ASP A 76 8.75 -7.60 -2.90
C ASP A 76 7.96 -8.46 -1.89
N SER A 77 7.05 -7.83 -1.16
CA SER A 77 6.47 -8.44 0.04
C SER A 77 5.47 -9.56 -0.23
N ILE A 78 4.62 -9.43 -1.26
CA ILE A 78 3.54 -10.39 -1.53
C ILE A 78 4.06 -11.70 -2.15
N ALA A 79 5.32 -11.72 -2.58
CA ALA A 79 5.98 -12.86 -3.20
C ALA A 79 6.41 -13.91 -2.15
N ILE A 80 5.42 -14.46 -1.46
CA ILE A 80 5.53 -15.51 -0.43
C ILE A 80 4.31 -16.44 -0.53
N SER A 81 4.52 -17.75 -0.41
CA SER A 81 3.45 -18.76 -0.51
C SER A 81 3.67 -19.94 0.45
N PRO A 82 3.04 -19.90 1.64
CA PRO A 82 2.89 -21.06 2.52
C PRO A 82 2.31 -22.29 1.81
N ALA A 83 1.37 -22.13 0.88
CA ALA A 83 0.82 -23.25 0.11
C ALA A 83 1.86 -23.96 -0.78
N MET A 84 2.82 -23.21 -1.37
CA MET A 84 3.94 -23.80 -2.10
C MET A 84 4.93 -24.51 -1.16
N GLU A 85 5.25 -23.89 -0.03
CA GLU A 85 6.14 -24.48 0.99
C GLU A 85 5.57 -25.81 1.53
N ALA A 86 4.26 -25.87 1.77
CA ALA A 86 3.56 -27.09 2.18
C ALA A 86 3.65 -28.23 1.13
N GLN A 87 3.96 -27.90 -0.12
CA GLN A 87 4.20 -28.85 -1.21
C GLN A 87 5.70 -29.16 -1.43
N GLY A 88 6.57 -28.67 -0.56
CA GLY A 88 8.02 -28.86 -0.65
C GLY A 88 8.68 -28.06 -1.77
N LYS A 89 8.07 -26.94 -2.18
CA LYS A 89 8.64 -25.98 -3.14
C LYS A 89 8.89 -24.66 -2.43
N PHE A 90 10.02 -24.02 -2.71
CA PHE A 90 10.26 -22.66 -2.21
C PHE A 90 9.15 -21.73 -2.69
N GLY A 91 8.51 -21.04 -1.74
CA GLY A 91 7.35 -20.19 -1.97
C GLY A 91 7.68 -18.69 -2.06
N GLY A 92 8.96 -18.31 -1.99
CA GLY A 92 9.38 -16.91 -1.86
C GLY A 92 9.51 -16.46 -0.40
N GLY A 93 10.37 -15.46 -0.15
CA GLY A 93 10.74 -15.01 1.20
C GLY A 93 9.92 -13.85 1.74
N GLY A 94 8.96 -13.32 0.97
CA GLY A 94 8.18 -12.15 1.35
C GLY A 94 9.02 -10.89 1.30
N ALA A 95 8.91 -10.02 2.31
CA ALA A 95 9.66 -8.77 2.38
C ALA A 95 11.14 -9.02 2.70
N ASP A 96 11.93 -9.48 1.73
CA ASP A 96 13.33 -9.88 1.89
C ASP A 96 14.30 -9.17 0.91
N GLY A 97 13.77 -8.29 0.06
CA GLY A 97 14.52 -7.57 -0.97
C GLY A 97 14.95 -8.44 -2.14
N SER A 98 14.33 -9.62 -2.33
CA SER A 98 14.59 -10.54 -3.42
C SER A 98 14.42 -9.88 -4.78
N ILE A 99 13.39 -9.06 -4.96
CA ILE A 99 13.14 -8.31 -6.22
C ILE A 99 14.28 -7.35 -6.58
N MET A 100 15.06 -6.89 -5.60
CA MET A 100 16.25 -6.07 -5.82
C MET A 100 17.52 -6.90 -5.98
N ILE A 101 17.69 -7.98 -5.21
CA ILE A 101 18.88 -8.84 -5.25
C ILE A 101 18.91 -9.65 -6.56
N PHE A 102 17.75 -10.12 -7.00
CA PHE A 102 17.56 -10.97 -8.17
C PHE A 102 16.68 -10.27 -9.23
N ASP A 103 16.86 -8.97 -9.40
CA ASP A 103 16.10 -8.15 -10.36
C ASP A 103 16.15 -8.68 -11.79
N ASP A 104 17.32 -9.14 -12.24
CA ASP A 104 17.48 -9.79 -13.56
C ASP A 104 16.53 -10.98 -13.80
N ILE A 105 15.97 -11.56 -12.72
CA ILE A 105 14.96 -12.64 -12.76
C ILE A 105 13.57 -12.07 -12.49
N GLU A 106 13.39 -11.41 -11.35
CA GLU A 106 12.05 -11.07 -10.84
C GLU A 106 11.39 -9.93 -11.59
N THR A 107 12.14 -8.92 -12.03
CA THR A 107 11.56 -7.80 -12.81
C THR A 107 11.27 -8.20 -14.26
N ALA A 108 11.65 -9.42 -14.67
CA ALA A 108 11.26 -10.01 -15.96
C ALA A 108 9.92 -10.77 -15.89
N PHE A 109 9.37 -10.99 -14.70
CA PHE A 109 8.02 -11.54 -14.55
C PHE A 109 6.98 -10.50 -15.00
N HIS A 110 5.94 -10.96 -15.70
CA HIS A 110 4.94 -10.06 -16.27
C HIS A 110 4.27 -9.11 -15.25
N PRO A 111 3.89 -9.55 -14.03
CA PRO A 111 3.32 -8.64 -13.04
C PRO A 111 4.28 -7.52 -12.60
N ASN A 112 5.60 -7.77 -12.69
CA ASN A 112 6.65 -6.87 -12.23
C ASN A 112 7.16 -5.91 -13.32
N ILE A 113 6.47 -5.84 -14.46
CA ILE A 113 6.81 -4.94 -15.57
C ILE A 113 6.99 -3.49 -15.08
N GLY A 114 8.04 -2.82 -15.57
CA GLY A 114 8.42 -1.44 -15.22
C GLY A 114 9.15 -1.29 -13.87
N LEU A 115 9.26 -2.33 -13.03
CA LEU A 115 9.92 -2.21 -11.72
C LEU A 115 11.46 -2.26 -11.77
N ASP A 116 12.03 -2.70 -12.89
CA ASP A 116 13.48 -2.74 -13.06
C ASP A 116 14.10 -1.33 -13.01
N GLU A 117 13.37 -0.31 -13.45
CA GLU A 117 13.80 1.08 -13.36
C GLU A 117 13.97 1.54 -11.92
N ILE A 118 12.92 1.47 -11.08
CA ILE A 118 13.00 1.89 -9.69
C ILE A 118 13.99 1.05 -8.89
N VAL A 119 14.13 -0.25 -9.19
CA VAL A 119 15.15 -1.10 -8.58
C VAL A 119 16.56 -0.57 -8.91
N LYS A 120 16.83 -0.21 -10.18
CA LYS A 120 18.11 0.40 -10.59
C LYS A 120 18.38 1.74 -9.92
N LEU A 121 17.34 2.57 -9.72
CA LEU A 121 17.46 3.85 -8.99
C LEU A 121 17.75 3.64 -7.50
N GLN A 122 17.16 2.61 -6.88
CA GLN A 122 17.31 2.35 -5.44
C GLN A 122 18.61 1.62 -5.06
N LYS A 123 19.11 0.70 -5.90
CA LYS A 123 20.32 -0.11 -5.62
C LYS A 123 21.55 0.71 -5.17
N PRO A 124 21.91 1.85 -5.80
CA PRO A 124 23.06 2.65 -5.37
C PRO A 124 22.95 3.17 -3.94
N PHE A 125 21.74 3.48 -3.45
CA PHE A 125 21.53 3.92 -2.07
C PHE A 125 21.77 2.77 -1.08
N VAL A 126 21.26 1.57 -1.39
CA VAL A 126 21.51 0.37 -0.59
C VAL A 126 23.01 0.10 -0.46
N GLN A 127 23.73 0.13 -1.59
CA GLN A 127 25.17 -0.05 -1.59
C GLN A 127 25.91 1.04 -0.81
N LYS A 128 25.52 2.31 -0.98
CA LYS A 128 26.16 3.47 -0.34
C LYS A 128 25.99 3.46 1.18
N HIS A 129 24.80 3.13 1.66
CA HIS A 129 24.45 3.17 3.09
C HIS A 129 24.68 1.85 3.82
N GLY A 130 24.96 0.76 3.10
CA GLY A 130 25.26 -0.54 3.70
C GLY A 130 24.08 -1.17 4.45
N VAL A 131 22.85 -0.87 4.03
CA VAL A 131 21.62 -1.44 4.59
C VAL A 131 21.19 -2.68 3.80
N THR A 132 20.25 -3.48 4.33
CA THR A 132 19.72 -4.63 3.57
C THR A 132 18.75 -4.15 2.49
N PRO A 133 18.67 -4.83 1.33
CA PRO A 133 17.72 -4.48 0.28
C PRO A 133 16.27 -4.46 0.76
N GLY A 134 15.83 -5.47 1.52
CA GLY A 134 14.48 -5.54 2.06
C GLY A 134 14.15 -4.39 3.01
N ASP A 135 15.06 -4.04 3.93
CA ASP A 135 14.84 -2.89 4.82
C ASP A 135 14.82 -1.57 4.04
N PHE A 136 15.60 -1.43 2.97
CA PHE A 136 15.59 -0.22 2.14
C PHE A 136 14.31 -0.09 1.30
N ILE A 137 13.86 -1.16 0.63
CA ILE A 137 12.58 -1.14 -0.12
C ILE A 137 11.46 -0.74 0.83
N ALA A 138 11.44 -1.38 2.01
CA ALA A 138 10.52 -1.04 3.06
C ALA A 138 10.62 0.47 3.39
N PHE A 139 11.79 0.96 3.79
CA PHE A 139 12.02 2.35 4.16
C PHE A 139 11.57 3.35 3.09
N ALA A 140 11.99 3.14 1.83
CA ALA A 140 11.69 4.02 0.71
C ALA A 140 10.18 4.17 0.50
N GLY A 141 9.41 3.08 0.57
CA GLY A 141 7.94 3.14 0.46
C GLY A 141 7.27 3.97 1.58
N ARG A 142 7.76 3.92 2.83
CA ARG A 142 7.21 4.76 3.91
C ARG A 142 7.53 6.23 3.70
N VAL A 143 8.78 6.51 3.33
CA VAL A 143 9.24 7.87 3.10
C VAL A 143 8.50 8.48 1.91
N ALA A 144 8.28 7.70 0.85
CA ALA A 144 7.43 8.06 -0.29
C ALA A 144 6.01 8.43 0.16
N LEU A 145 5.34 7.58 0.93
CA LEU A 145 4.01 7.88 1.48
C LEU A 145 3.99 9.13 2.36
N SER A 146 5.00 9.33 3.20
CA SER A 146 5.10 10.54 4.05
C SER A 146 5.19 11.84 3.24
N ASN A 147 5.57 11.77 1.95
CA ASN A 147 5.59 12.91 1.06
C ASN A 147 4.20 13.27 0.52
N CYS A 148 3.27 12.32 0.48
CA CYS A 148 1.91 12.47 -0.05
C CYS A 148 0.98 13.06 1.03
N PRO A 149 0.45 14.29 0.86
CA PRO A 149 -0.49 14.86 1.81
C PRO A 149 -1.70 13.95 2.02
N GLY A 150 -2.12 13.78 3.28
CA GLY A 150 -3.21 12.88 3.67
C GLY A 150 -2.77 11.50 4.11
N ALA A 151 -1.51 11.10 3.84
CA ALA A 151 -1.01 9.78 4.18
C ALA A 151 -0.98 9.53 5.71
N PRO A 152 -1.06 8.26 6.14
CA PRO A 152 -0.88 7.90 7.55
C PRO A 152 0.51 8.24 8.07
N GLN A 153 0.68 8.23 9.39
CA GLN A 153 2.00 8.23 9.97
C GLN A 153 2.61 6.83 9.81
N MET A 154 3.44 6.65 8.78
CA MET A 154 3.89 5.30 8.41
C MET A 154 4.88 4.69 9.43
N ASN A 155 4.73 3.39 9.68
CA ASN A 155 5.62 2.63 10.55
C ASN A 155 6.82 2.07 9.77
N PHE A 156 7.99 2.06 10.40
CA PHE A 156 9.20 1.47 9.82
C PHE A 156 9.90 0.57 10.83
N PHE A 157 10.01 -0.70 10.47
CA PHE A 157 10.73 -1.71 11.24
C PHE A 157 11.89 -2.24 10.42
N THR A 158 13.03 -2.46 11.05
CA THR A 158 14.22 -3.08 10.43
C THR A 158 14.38 -4.53 10.89
N GLY A 159 15.11 -5.33 10.14
CA GLY A 159 15.44 -6.71 10.51
C GLY A 159 15.37 -7.73 9.37
N ARG A 160 15.09 -7.30 8.13
CA ARG A 160 15.00 -8.19 6.98
C ARG A 160 16.39 -8.63 6.56
N ALA A 161 16.66 -9.93 6.60
CA ALA A 161 17.89 -10.49 6.06
C ALA A 161 17.88 -10.45 4.52
N PRO A 162 19.03 -10.32 3.85
CA PRO A 162 19.09 -10.40 2.39
C PRO A 162 18.56 -11.75 1.88
N ALA A 163 17.67 -11.71 0.89
CA ALA A 163 17.18 -12.89 0.19
C ALA A 163 18.30 -13.81 -0.30
N THR A 164 18.06 -15.12 -0.26
CA THR A 164 19.02 -16.14 -0.73
C THR A 164 18.60 -16.82 -2.02
N GLN A 165 17.35 -16.65 -2.44
CA GLN A 165 16.77 -17.19 -3.67
C GLN A 165 15.77 -16.18 -4.24
N PRO A 166 15.60 -16.11 -5.57
CA PRO A 166 14.56 -15.30 -6.20
C PRO A 166 13.18 -15.88 -5.88
N ALA A 167 12.17 -15.02 -5.75
CA ALA A 167 10.80 -15.45 -5.64
C ALA A 167 10.33 -16.22 -6.90
N PRO A 168 9.44 -17.22 -6.74
CA PRO A 168 8.73 -17.79 -7.88
C PRO A 168 7.82 -16.78 -8.59
N ASP A 169 7.65 -16.93 -9.90
CA ASP A 169 6.61 -16.22 -10.65
C ASP A 169 5.20 -16.73 -10.28
N GLY A 170 4.17 -15.94 -10.59
CA GLY A 170 2.75 -16.24 -10.32
C GLY A 170 2.31 -15.91 -8.90
N LEU A 171 3.12 -15.19 -8.12
CA LEU A 171 2.83 -14.78 -6.74
C LEU A 171 2.30 -13.35 -6.63
N VAL A 172 2.51 -12.52 -7.65
CA VAL A 172 2.03 -11.15 -7.71
C VAL A 172 0.73 -11.10 -8.54
N PRO A 173 -0.37 -10.51 -8.03
CA PRO A 173 -1.60 -10.32 -8.79
C PRO A 173 -1.44 -9.51 -10.08
N GLU A 174 -2.23 -9.83 -11.09
CA GLU A 174 -2.29 -9.14 -12.38
C GLU A 174 -3.63 -8.40 -12.51
N PRO A 175 -3.70 -7.31 -13.29
CA PRO A 175 -4.92 -6.51 -13.45
C PRO A 175 -6.08 -7.27 -14.11
N PHE A 176 -5.80 -8.41 -14.76
CA PHE A 176 -6.78 -9.28 -15.41
C PHE A 176 -7.15 -10.55 -14.63
N HIS A 177 -6.58 -10.75 -13.42
CA HIS A 177 -6.99 -11.86 -12.56
C HIS A 177 -8.42 -11.66 -12.04
N THR A 178 -9.11 -12.77 -11.75
CA THR A 178 -10.44 -12.72 -11.14
C THR A 178 -10.35 -12.31 -9.67
N VAL A 179 -11.44 -11.75 -9.13
CA VAL A 179 -11.55 -11.43 -7.69
C VAL A 179 -11.24 -12.67 -6.83
N ASP A 180 -11.70 -13.86 -7.23
CA ASP A 180 -11.40 -15.13 -6.53
C ASP A 180 -9.89 -15.43 -6.49
N GLN A 181 -9.19 -15.25 -7.61
CA GLN A 181 -7.74 -15.49 -7.66
C GLN A 181 -6.98 -14.52 -6.75
N ILE A 182 -7.38 -13.24 -6.75
CA ILE A 182 -6.71 -12.20 -5.96
C ILE A 182 -6.95 -12.41 -4.46
N ILE A 183 -8.20 -12.66 -4.05
CA ILE A 183 -8.53 -12.99 -2.64
C ILE A 183 -7.72 -14.21 -2.18
N ASN A 184 -7.71 -15.30 -2.97
CA ASN A 184 -6.93 -16.49 -2.62
C ASN A 184 -5.42 -16.22 -2.54
N ARG A 185 -4.89 -15.34 -3.38
CA ARG A 185 -3.46 -14.99 -3.43
C ARG A 185 -3.03 -14.24 -2.17
N VAL A 186 -3.78 -13.22 -1.74
CA VAL A 186 -3.46 -12.46 -0.54
C VAL A 186 -3.70 -13.28 0.73
N ASN A 187 -4.71 -14.15 0.71
CA ASN A 187 -4.96 -15.09 1.80
C ASN A 187 -3.84 -16.11 1.97
N ASP A 188 -3.32 -16.69 0.88
CA ASP A 188 -2.14 -17.55 0.94
C ASP A 188 -0.91 -16.77 1.45
N ALA A 189 -0.64 -15.58 0.89
CA ALA A 189 0.58 -14.84 1.20
C ALA A 189 0.69 -14.40 2.67
N GLY A 190 -0.39 -13.89 3.26
CA GLY A 190 -0.36 -13.22 4.56
C GLY A 190 -1.54 -13.50 5.49
N GLU A 191 -2.37 -14.49 5.16
CA GLU A 191 -3.68 -14.70 5.81
C GLU A 191 -4.61 -13.48 5.71
N PHE A 192 -4.38 -12.60 4.73
CA PHE A 192 -5.22 -11.44 4.51
C PHE A 192 -6.62 -11.86 4.03
N ASP A 193 -7.64 -11.20 4.56
CA ASP A 193 -9.02 -11.37 4.09
C ASP A 193 -9.37 -10.45 2.91
N GLU A 194 -10.58 -10.59 2.38
CA GLU A 194 -11.06 -9.78 1.26
C GLU A 194 -11.25 -8.29 1.60
N LEU A 195 -11.36 -7.92 2.87
CA LEU A 195 -11.44 -6.52 3.31
C LEU A 195 -10.05 -5.90 3.31
N GLU A 196 -9.06 -6.61 3.87
CA GLU A 196 -7.65 -6.21 3.86
C GLU A 196 -7.10 -6.04 2.43
N LEU A 197 -7.60 -6.82 1.47
CA LEU A 197 -7.35 -6.59 0.04
C LEU A 197 -7.79 -5.18 -0.41
N VAL A 198 -8.99 -4.74 -0.01
CA VAL A 198 -9.46 -3.38 -0.33
C VAL A 198 -8.56 -2.34 0.35
N TRP A 199 -8.12 -2.59 1.58
CA TRP A 199 -7.29 -1.65 2.33
C TRP A 199 -5.95 -1.42 1.62
N MET A 200 -5.25 -2.48 1.21
CA MET A 200 -3.97 -2.36 0.50
C MET A 200 -4.09 -1.67 -0.87
N LEU A 201 -5.24 -1.79 -1.55
CA LEU A 201 -5.52 -1.09 -2.80
C LEU A 201 -5.68 0.42 -2.63
N SER A 202 -5.77 0.95 -1.41
CA SER A 202 -5.68 2.40 -1.15
C SER A 202 -4.38 3.02 -1.71
N ALA A 203 -3.33 2.20 -1.89
CA ALA A 203 -2.10 2.63 -2.57
C ALA A 203 -2.34 3.18 -3.98
N HIS A 204 -3.42 2.77 -4.67
CA HIS A 204 -3.76 3.29 -5.99
C HIS A 204 -4.21 4.76 -5.96
N SER A 205 -4.51 5.35 -4.80
CA SER A 205 -4.77 6.79 -4.67
C SER A 205 -3.51 7.66 -4.88
N VAL A 206 -2.32 7.06 -4.78
CA VAL A 206 -1.03 7.73 -5.02
C VAL A 206 -0.21 6.98 -6.06
N ALA A 207 -0.82 6.74 -7.22
CA ALA A 207 -0.25 5.89 -8.25
C ALA A 207 -0.63 6.29 -9.68
N ALA A 208 0.17 5.80 -10.62
CA ALA A 208 -0.07 5.89 -12.06
C ALA A 208 0.41 4.61 -12.75
N VAL A 209 -0.02 4.40 -13.99
CA VAL A 209 0.29 3.22 -14.81
C VAL A 209 1.15 3.62 -15.99
N ASN A 210 2.25 2.89 -16.17
CA ASN A 210 3.19 3.09 -17.28
C ASN A 210 3.03 2.05 -18.39
N ASP A 211 2.61 0.82 -18.06
CA ASP A 211 2.86 -0.34 -18.93
C ASP A 211 1.63 -1.06 -19.48
N VAL A 212 0.42 -0.68 -19.04
CA VAL A 212 -0.82 -1.31 -19.54
C VAL A 212 -1.20 -0.77 -20.91
N ASP A 213 -1.22 0.56 -21.08
CA ASP A 213 -1.44 1.21 -22.38
C ASP A 213 -0.09 1.46 -23.08
N PRO A 214 0.23 0.75 -24.18
CA PRO A 214 1.52 0.89 -24.85
C PRO A 214 1.70 2.25 -25.56
N THR A 215 0.69 3.11 -25.60
CA THR A 215 0.72 4.41 -26.30
C THR A 215 1.01 5.60 -25.38
N VAL A 216 0.84 5.44 -24.07
CA VAL A 216 1.00 6.53 -23.10
C VAL A 216 1.36 6.00 -21.72
N GLN A 217 2.43 6.54 -21.14
CA GLN A 217 2.84 6.24 -19.77
C GLN A 217 2.31 7.30 -18.79
N GLY A 218 2.20 6.91 -17.52
CA GLY A 218 1.90 7.81 -16.42
C GLY A 218 0.43 8.15 -16.27
N LEU A 219 -0.49 7.25 -16.64
CA LEU A 219 -1.93 7.48 -16.47
C LEU A 219 -2.34 7.21 -15.00
N PRO A 220 -2.83 8.22 -14.24
CA PRO A 220 -3.24 8.03 -12.85
C PRO A 220 -4.47 7.13 -12.69
N PHE A 221 -4.56 6.44 -11.55
CA PHE A 221 -5.76 5.66 -11.19
C PHE A 221 -6.88 6.53 -10.61
N ASP A 222 -6.55 7.73 -10.13
CA ASP A 222 -7.51 8.74 -9.68
C ASP A 222 -7.09 10.15 -10.12
N SER A 223 -7.94 11.13 -9.87
CA SER A 223 -7.72 12.52 -10.28
C SER A 223 -6.72 13.30 -9.40
N THR A 224 -6.23 12.69 -8.32
CA THR A 224 -5.41 13.32 -7.27
C THR A 224 -4.18 12.50 -6.89
N PRO A 225 -3.37 12.00 -7.85
CA PRO A 225 -2.34 10.99 -7.57
C PRO A 225 -1.17 11.48 -6.68
N GLY A 226 -1.11 12.76 -6.35
CA GLY A 226 -0.15 13.32 -5.39
C GLY A 226 -0.70 13.44 -3.97
N ILE A 227 -1.94 13.03 -3.71
CA ILE A 227 -2.68 13.16 -2.45
C ILE A 227 -3.18 11.78 -2.04
N PHE A 228 -2.92 11.37 -0.80
CA PHE A 228 -3.48 10.13 -0.27
C PHE A 228 -4.88 10.42 0.28
N ASP A 229 -5.90 10.16 -0.53
CA ASP A 229 -7.31 10.39 -0.20
C ASP A 229 -8.20 9.21 -0.68
N SER A 230 -9.51 9.44 -0.82
CA SER A 230 -10.45 8.41 -1.27
C SER A 230 -11.02 8.68 -2.65
N GLN A 231 -10.38 9.52 -3.46
CA GLN A 231 -10.81 9.77 -4.84
C GLN A 231 -10.71 8.50 -5.69
N PHE A 232 -9.68 7.68 -5.52
CA PHE A 232 -9.63 6.33 -6.10
C PHE A 232 -10.91 5.51 -5.84
N PHE A 233 -11.38 5.44 -4.60
CA PHE A 233 -12.60 4.70 -4.24
C PHE A 233 -13.88 5.36 -4.80
N VAL A 234 -13.91 6.69 -4.94
CA VAL A 234 -15.02 7.42 -5.57
C VAL A 234 -15.08 7.16 -7.08
N GLU A 235 -13.94 7.32 -7.75
CA GLU A 235 -13.84 7.41 -9.20
C GLU A 235 -13.95 6.04 -9.85
N THR A 236 -13.42 4.99 -9.23
CA THR A 236 -13.64 3.59 -9.65
C THR A 236 -15.10 3.14 -9.57
N GLN A 237 -15.92 3.78 -8.72
CA GLN A 237 -17.36 3.53 -8.65
C GLN A 237 -18.16 4.21 -9.77
N LEU A 238 -17.58 5.19 -10.48
CA LEU A 238 -18.24 5.85 -11.60
C LEU A 238 -18.34 4.90 -12.82
N ARG A 239 -19.36 5.08 -13.64
CA ARG A 239 -19.51 4.41 -14.93
C ARG A 239 -18.31 4.73 -15.83
N GLY A 240 -17.64 3.68 -16.34
CA GLY A 240 -16.63 3.84 -17.39
C GLY A 240 -17.27 4.33 -18.69
N THR A 241 -16.62 5.27 -19.37
CA THR A 241 -17.16 5.94 -20.56
C THR A 241 -16.21 5.98 -21.76
N ALA A 242 -14.91 5.88 -21.53
CA ALA A 242 -13.88 5.85 -22.57
C ALA A 242 -12.57 5.27 -22.03
N PHE A 243 -11.67 4.86 -22.92
CA PHE A 243 -10.27 4.63 -22.58
C PHE A 243 -9.50 5.96 -22.65
N PRO A 244 -8.56 6.25 -21.73
CA PRO A 244 -7.79 7.49 -21.73
C PRO A 244 -6.78 7.60 -22.88
N GLY A 245 -6.37 6.46 -23.45
CA GLY A 245 -5.47 6.38 -24.60
C GLY A 245 -5.98 5.37 -25.64
N SER A 246 -5.30 4.25 -25.79
CA SER A 246 -5.72 3.15 -26.65
C SER A 246 -6.71 2.21 -25.94
N GLY A 247 -7.54 1.49 -26.70
CA GLY A 247 -8.43 0.46 -26.17
C GLY A 247 -7.98 -0.94 -26.59
N GLY A 248 -8.42 -1.97 -25.86
CA GLY A 248 -8.06 -3.36 -26.14
C GLY A 248 -6.77 -3.85 -25.47
N ASN A 249 -6.30 -3.13 -24.45
CA ASN A 249 -5.17 -3.52 -23.61
C ASN A 249 -5.62 -4.53 -22.55
N GLN A 250 -4.82 -5.57 -22.30
CA GLN A 250 -5.20 -6.63 -21.37
C GLN A 250 -5.24 -6.11 -19.93
N GLY A 251 -6.35 -6.35 -19.23
CA GLY A 251 -6.55 -5.87 -17.87
C GLY A 251 -6.97 -4.41 -17.76
N GLU A 252 -7.20 -3.70 -18.87
CA GLU A 252 -7.76 -2.35 -18.88
C GLU A 252 -9.26 -2.36 -19.17
N VAL A 253 -10.01 -1.48 -18.53
CA VAL A 253 -11.43 -1.20 -18.82
C VAL A 253 -11.66 0.30 -18.96
N GLU A 254 -12.79 0.71 -19.53
CA GLU A 254 -13.12 2.13 -19.64
C GLU A 254 -13.12 2.83 -18.27
N SER A 255 -12.50 4.00 -18.23
CA SER A 255 -12.44 4.89 -17.08
C SER A 255 -13.51 5.99 -17.19
N PRO A 256 -13.80 6.73 -16.10
CA PRO A 256 -14.84 7.74 -16.07
C PRO A 256 -14.34 9.12 -16.51
N LEU A 257 -13.02 9.38 -16.51
CA LEU A 257 -12.42 10.68 -16.78
C LEU A 257 -11.34 10.59 -17.87
N PRO A 258 -11.21 11.62 -18.75
CA PRO A 258 -10.07 11.71 -19.65
C PRO A 258 -8.75 11.75 -18.88
N GLY A 259 -7.78 10.95 -19.29
CA GLY A 259 -6.45 10.88 -18.66
C GLY A 259 -6.37 10.02 -17.39
N GLU A 260 -7.48 9.49 -16.88
CA GLU A 260 -7.52 8.49 -15.80
C GLU A 260 -7.58 7.09 -16.43
N ILE A 261 -6.80 6.13 -15.91
CA ILE A 261 -6.90 4.72 -16.31
C ILE A 261 -7.66 3.92 -15.27
N ARG A 262 -8.33 2.85 -15.71
CA ARG A 262 -8.96 1.90 -14.79
C ARG A 262 -8.57 0.47 -15.18
N ILE A 263 -8.05 -0.28 -14.23
CA ILE A 263 -7.78 -1.71 -14.41
C ILE A 263 -9.01 -2.56 -14.06
N GLN A 264 -9.09 -3.73 -14.68
CA GLN A 264 -10.21 -4.65 -14.55
C GLN A 264 -10.35 -5.21 -13.12
N SER A 265 -9.24 -5.49 -12.43
CA SER A 265 -9.25 -5.94 -11.03
C SER A 265 -9.96 -4.91 -10.14
N ASP A 266 -9.55 -3.65 -10.17
CA ASP A 266 -10.15 -2.59 -9.34
C ASP A 266 -11.63 -2.38 -9.69
N HIS A 267 -11.94 -2.36 -10.99
CA HIS A 267 -13.32 -2.25 -11.46
C HIS A 267 -14.22 -3.34 -10.88
N THR A 268 -13.73 -4.58 -10.86
CA THR A 268 -14.50 -5.74 -10.40
C THR A 268 -14.53 -5.84 -8.88
N ILE A 269 -13.43 -5.56 -8.17
CA ILE A 269 -13.38 -5.53 -6.70
C ILE A 269 -14.32 -4.43 -6.15
N ALA A 270 -14.42 -3.27 -6.80
CA ALA A 270 -15.37 -2.21 -6.43
C ALA A 270 -16.86 -2.61 -6.59
N ARG A 271 -17.14 -3.73 -7.27
CA ARG A 271 -18.50 -4.17 -7.63
C ARG A 271 -18.85 -5.58 -7.14
N ASP A 272 -17.88 -6.36 -6.66
CA ASP A 272 -18.10 -7.70 -6.12
C ASP A 272 -18.81 -7.64 -4.76
N SER A 273 -19.78 -8.52 -4.52
CA SER A 273 -20.59 -8.51 -3.30
C SER A 273 -19.78 -8.72 -2.01
N ARG A 274 -18.57 -9.30 -2.09
CA ARG A 274 -17.69 -9.51 -0.93
C ARG A 274 -16.95 -8.25 -0.51
N THR A 275 -16.66 -7.36 -1.46
CA THR A 275 -15.73 -6.23 -1.28
C THR A 275 -16.38 -4.86 -1.51
N ALA A 276 -17.50 -4.77 -2.22
CA ALA A 276 -18.09 -3.49 -2.63
C ALA A 276 -18.51 -2.58 -1.46
N CYS A 277 -19.01 -3.14 -0.35
CA CYS A 277 -19.35 -2.32 0.82
C CYS A 277 -18.11 -1.78 1.53
N GLU A 278 -17.04 -2.57 1.60
CA GLU A 278 -15.76 -2.12 2.15
C GLU A 278 -15.10 -1.07 1.26
N TRP A 279 -15.16 -1.26 -0.06
CA TRP A 279 -14.73 -0.28 -1.06
C TRP A 279 -15.42 1.07 -0.86
N GLN A 280 -16.76 1.05 -0.76
CA GLN A 280 -17.55 2.25 -0.54
C GLN A 280 -17.31 2.87 0.86
N SER A 281 -16.89 2.09 1.85
CA SER A 281 -16.73 2.54 3.25
C SER A 281 -15.64 3.60 3.45
N PHE A 282 -14.67 3.67 2.53
CA PHE A 282 -13.62 4.68 2.53
C PHE A 282 -14.08 6.05 2.02
N VAL A 283 -15.12 6.07 1.17
CA VAL A 283 -15.65 7.32 0.63
C VAL A 283 -16.15 8.23 1.74
N ASN A 284 -15.58 9.43 1.81
CA ASN A 284 -15.85 10.45 2.82
C ASN A 284 -15.48 10.02 4.27
N ASN A 285 -14.50 9.11 4.42
CA ASN A 285 -14.09 8.54 5.71
C ASN A 285 -12.55 8.48 5.85
N GLN A 286 -11.92 9.65 5.99
CA GLN A 286 -10.45 9.78 6.04
C GLN A 286 -9.81 8.97 7.18
N SER A 287 -10.40 8.94 8.38
CA SER A 287 -9.82 8.21 9.50
C SER A 287 -9.73 6.71 9.21
N LYS A 288 -10.78 6.11 8.65
CA LYS A 288 -10.77 4.70 8.26
C LYS A 288 -9.70 4.43 7.20
N LEU A 289 -9.65 5.26 6.15
CA LEU A 289 -8.62 5.16 5.10
C LEU A 289 -7.22 5.14 5.70
N VAL A 290 -6.95 6.09 6.60
CA VAL A 290 -5.62 6.28 7.17
C VAL A 290 -5.25 5.15 8.13
N ASP A 291 -6.16 4.79 9.04
CA ASP A 291 -5.90 3.77 10.07
C ASP A 291 -5.72 2.38 9.44
N ASP A 292 -6.60 2.00 8.51
CA ASP A 292 -6.55 0.69 7.86
C ASP A 292 -5.34 0.57 6.93
N PHE A 293 -5.00 1.63 6.18
CA PHE A 293 -3.82 1.61 5.32
C PHE A 293 -2.52 1.60 6.13
N GLN A 294 -2.46 2.29 7.27
CA GLN A 294 -1.31 2.23 8.18
C GLN A 294 -1.06 0.79 8.64
N PHE A 295 -2.14 0.10 9.07
CA PHE A 295 -2.08 -1.28 9.53
C PHE A 295 -1.63 -2.23 8.41
N ILE A 296 -2.31 -2.21 7.26
CA ILE A 296 -2.06 -3.18 6.20
C ILE A 296 -0.69 -2.98 5.54
N PHE A 297 -0.23 -1.74 5.41
CA PHE A 297 1.09 -1.45 4.86
C PHE A 297 2.20 -1.94 5.80
N LEU A 298 2.03 -1.82 7.12
CA LEU A 298 2.95 -2.43 8.08
C LEU A 298 2.94 -3.96 7.94
N ALA A 299 1.75 -4.57 7.89
CA ALA A 299 1.60 -6.02 7.79
C ALA A 299 2.26 -6.60 6.52
N LEU A 300 2.03 -5.99 5.35
CA LEU A 300 2.70 -6.35 4.09
C LEU A 300 4.20 -6.45 4.28
N THR A 301 4.79 -5.45 4.90
CA THR A 301 6.25 -5.36 4.98
C THR A 301 6.87 -6.28 6.03
N GLN A 302 6.04 -6.96 6.83
CA GLN A 302 6.46 -7.97 7.80
C GLN A 302 6.21 -9.39 7.27
N LEU A 303 5.69 -9.56 6.06
CA LEU A 303 5.58 -10.86 5.42
C LEU A 303 6.95 -11.54 5.33
N GLY A 304 7.01 -12.80 5.77
CA GLY A 304 8.26 -13.57 5.86
C GLY A 304 9.15 -13.24 7.05
N GLN A 305 8.76 -12.30 7.91
CA GLN A 305 9.52 -11.87 9.10
C GLN A 305 8.80 -12.27 10.40
N ASP A 306 9.55 -12.34 11.50
CA ASP A 306 8.98 -12.38 12.86
C ASP A 306 8.97 -10.95 13.42
N PRO A 307 7.80 -10.30 13.58
CA PRO A 307 7.71 -8.94 14.10
C PRO A 307 8.40 -8.74 15.47
N ASN A 308 8.48 -9.79 16.30
CA ASN A 308 9.14 -9.72 17.62
C ASN A 308 10.67 -9.67 17.52
N ALA A 309 11.24 -10.06 16.37
CA ALA A 309 12.67 -10.01 16.10
C ALA A 309 13.07 -8.72 15.37
N MET A 310 12.11 -7.90 14.97
CA MET A 310 12.34 -6.63 14.28
C MET A 310 12.54 -5.47 15.25
N THR A 311 13.20 -4.40 14.80
CA THR A 311 13.43 -3.18 15.58
C THR A 311 12.55 -2.04 15.06
N ASP A 312 11.80 -1.38 15.94
CA ASP A 312 10.97 -0.23 15.57
C ASP A 312 11.82 1.04 15.38
N CYS A 313 11.88 1.50 14.14
CA CYS A 313 12.53 2.73 13.70
C CYS A 313 11.52 3.73 13.11
N SER A 314 10.23 3.64 13.47
CA SER A 314 9.16 4.50 12.95
C SER A 314 9.40 5.99 13.22
N ASP A 315 10.12 6.32 14.30
CA ASP A 315 10.51 7.69 14.66
C ASP A 315 11.43 8.40 13.62
N VAL A 316 11.99 7.64 12.67
CA VAL A 316 12.81 8.19 11.58
C VAL A 316 11.95 8.72 10.44
N ILE A 317 10.73 8.17 10.26
CA ILE A 317 9.84 8.56 9.16
C ILE A 317 9.33 9.99 9.38
N PRO A 318 9.37 10.88 8.36
CA PRO A 318 8.83 12.22 8.47
C PRO A 318 7.37 12.24 8.95
N GLN A 319 6.99 13.35 9.59
CA GLN A 319 5.59 13.58 9.93
C GLN A 319 4.78 13.80 8.64
N SER A 320 3.75 12.99 8.41
CA SER A 320 2.87 13.13 7.24
C SER A 320 2.13 14.47 7.25
N LYS A 321 1.95 15.05 6.06
CA LYS A 321 1.35 16.38 5.89
C LYS A 321 -0.17 16.24 5.76
N PRO A 322 -0.98 17.18 6.29
CA PRO A 322 -2.41 17.18 6.02
C PRO A 322 -2.69 17.54 4.56
N ILE A 323 -3.84 17.09 4.02
CA ILE A 323 -4.33 17.50 2.69
C ILE A 323 -4.48 19.05 2.69
N PRO A 324 -3.88 19.75 1.72
CA PRO A 324 -3.95 21.21 1.66
C PRO A 324 -5.33 21.70 1.21
N GLY A 325 -5.65 22.96 1.51
CA GLY A 325 -6.88 23.61 1.07
C GLY A 325 -8.07 23.37 1.99
N ASN A 326 -9.28 23.52 1.45
CA ASN A 326 -10.55 23.47 2.20
C ASN A 326 -11.67 22.74 1.44
N LEU A 327 -11.32 21.92 0.45
CA LEU A 327 -12.29 21.03 -0.20
C LEU A 327 -12.76 19.96 0.80
N PRO A 328 -13.99 19.42 0.64
CA PRO A 328 -14.38 18.17 1.31
C PRO A 328 -13.36 17.06 1.02
N PHE A 329 -13.19 16.12 1.94
CA PHE A 329 -12.22 15.02 1.80
C PHE A 329 -12.49 14.14 0.58
N SER A 330 -13.76 13.91 0.25
CA SER A 330 -14.17 13.22 -0.98
C SER A 330 -15.18 14.06 -1.74
N PHE A 331 -15.05 14.08 -3.05
CA PHE A 331 -15.89 14.87 -3.95
C PHE A 331 -16.10 14.14 -5.28
N PHE A 332 -17.19 14.47 -5.97
CA PHE A 332 -17.27 14.11 -7.38
C PHE A 332 -16.37 15.06 -8.20
N PRO A 333 -15.56 14.53 -9.13
CA PRO A 333 -14.86 15.33 -10.13
C PRO A 333 -15.83 16.23 -10.90
N ALA A 334 -15.32 17.33 -11.48
CA ALA A 334 -16.15 18.24 -12.26
C ALA A 334 -16.86 17.49 -13.41
N GLY A 335 -18.16 17.75 -13.58
CA GLY A 335 -18.98 17.05 -14.58
C GLY A 335 -19.58 15.72 -14.13
N LYS A 336 -19.21 15.19 -12.95
CA LYS A 336 -19.76 13.94 -12.39
C LYS A 336 -20.72 14.20 -11.23
N THR A 337 -21.68 13.32 -11.05
CA THR A 337 -22.70 13.38 -9.99
C THR A 337 -23.04 11.98 -9.49
N ILE A 338 -23.91 11.89 -8.48
CA ILE A 338 -24.45 10.61 -7.99
C ILE A 338 -25.14 9.77 -9.09
N LYS A 339 -25.56 10.39 -10.21
CA LYS A 339 -26.17 9.66 -11.34
C LYS A 339 -25.16 8.82 -12.13
N ASP A 340 -23.88 9.15 -12.01
CA ASP A 340 -22.79 8.50 -12.72
C ASP A 340 -22.21 7.33 -11.92
N VAL A 341 -22.60 7.18 -10.64
CA VAL A 341 -22.17 6.11 -9.75
C VAL A 341 -22.90 4.80 -10.08
N GLU A 342 -22.14 3.74 -10.29
CA GLU A 342 -22.63 2.36 -10.36
C GLU A 342 -22.64 1.75 -8.96
N GLN A 343 -23.71 2.01 -8.20
CA GLN A 343 -23.83 1.53 -6.82
C GLN A 343 -23.79 0.00 -6.73
N ALA A 344 -22.91 -0.52 -5.88
CA ALA A 344 -22.72 -1.96 -5.70
C ALA A 344 -22.89 -2.43 -4.24
N CYS A 345 -22.66 -1.56 -3.25
CA CYS A 345 -22.93 -1.92 -1.86
C CYS A 345 -24.44 -2.03 -1.61
N ALA A 346 -24.91 -3.24 -1.29
CA ALA A 346 -26.34 -3.49 -1.05
C ALA A 346 -26.82 -2.97 0.32
N GLU A 347 -25.90 -2.77 1.27
CA GLU A 347 -26.22 -2.40 2.64
C GLU A 347 -26.42 -0.90 2.83
N THR A 348 -25.60 -0.09 2.17
CA THR A 348 -25.55 1.36 2.35
C THR A 348 -25.53 2.05 0.98
N PRO A 349 -26.43 3.02 0.70
CA PRO A 349 -26.38 3.78 -0.54
C PRO A 349 -25.11 4.62 -0.63
N PHE A 350 -24.58 4.84 -1.84
CA PHE A 350 -23.40 5.67 -2.04
C PHE A 350 -23.65 7.11 -1.55
N PRO A 351 -22.71 7.73 -0.80
CA PRO A 351 -22.92 9.06 -0.23
C PRO A 351 -23.11 10.13 -1.31
N THR A 352 -24.05 11.05 -1.12
CA THR A 352 -24.26 12.17 -2.05
C THR A 352 -23.20 13.25 -1.84
N LEU A 353 -22.06 13.10 -2.51
CA LEU A 353 -20.93 14.03 -2.44
C LEU A 353 -21.20 15.34 -3.18
N THR A 354 -20.41 16.38 -2.86
CA THR A 354 -20.38 17.61 -3.65
C THR A 354 -19.60 17.41 -4.95
N THR A 355 -20.06 18.01 -6.04
CA THR A 355 -19.35 18.03 -7.33
C THR A 355 -18.47 19.27 -7.43
N LEU A 356 -17.20 19.11 -7.86
CA LEU A 356 -16.34 20.25 -8.15
C LEU A 356 -16.94 21.12 -9.27
N PRO A 357 -16.87 22.45 -9.16
CA PRO A 357 -17.43 23.34 -10.17
C PRO A 357 -16.60 23.33 -11.45
N GLY A 358 -17.24 23.61 -12.58
CA GLY A 358 -16.57 23.75 -13.89
C GLY A 358 -16.87 22.59 -14.84
N PRO A 359 -16.29 22.62 -16.06
CA PRO A 359 -16.36 21.51 -17.00
C PRO A 359 -15.54 20.32 -16.50
N GLU A 360 -15.83 19.12 -17.02
CA GLU A 360 -14.93 17.97 -16.86
C GLU A 360 -13.52 18.31 -17.35
N THR A 361 -12.52 17.95 -16.56
CA THR A 361 -11.11 18.21 -16.84
C THR A 361 -10.37 16.90 -17.09
N SER A 362 -9.36 16.93 -17.96
CA SER A 362 -8.46 15.78 -18.12
C SER A 362 -7.52 15.68 -16.93
N VAL A 363 -7.41 14.49 -16.34
CA VAL A 363 -6.40 14.16 -15.34
C VAL A 363 -5.02 14.25 -15.99
N GLN A 364 -4.08 14.93 -15.34
CA GLN A 364 -2.74 15.13 -15.89
C GLN A 364 -1.89 13.88 -15.65
N ARG A 365 -1.27 13.38 -16.71
CA ARG A 365 -0.32 12.26 -16.61
C ARG A 365 0.90 12.60 -15.73
N ILE A 366 1.49 11.59 -15.11
CA ILE A 366 2.72 11.66 -14.33
C ILE A 366 3.84 11.00 -15.13
N PRO A 367 4.67 11.77 -15.87
CA PRO A 367 5.75 11.18 -16.63
C PRO A 367 6.71 10.40 -15.71
N PRO A 368 6.99 9.13 -16.00
CA PRO A 368 7.95 8.38 -15.21
C PRO A 368 9.39 8.83 -15.52
N PRO A 369 10.38 8.36 -14.75
CA PRO A 369 11.78 8.49 -15.12
C PRO A 369 12.09 7.75 -16.44
N PRO A 370 13.31 7.93 -17.01
CA PRO A 370 13.68 7.25 -18.24
C PRO A 370 14.02 5.76 -18.05
N GLY A 371 13.19 4.86 -18.59
CA GLY A 371 13.41 3.41 -18.54
C GLY A 371 12.23 2.61 -17.97
N ALA A 372 11.28 3.29 -17.35
CA ALA A 372 10.03 2.76 -16.83
C ALA A 372 9.13 2.16 -17.89
#